data_AF-A0A0R3JZZ3-F1
#
_entry.id   AF-A0A0R3JZZ3-F1
#
_cell.length_a   1.000
_cell.length_b   1.000
_cell.length_c   1.000
_cell.angle_alpha   90.00
_cell.angle_beta   90.00
_cell.angle_gamma   90.00
#
_symmetry.space_group_name_H-M   'P 1'
#
loop_
_entity.id
_entity.type
_entity.pdbx_description
1 polymer ?
#
loop_
_entity_poly.entity_id
_entity_poly.type
_entity_poly.pdbx_seq_one_letter_code
_entity_poly.pdbx_strand_id
1 'polypeptide(L)'
;MGRFLTLIVATSLISAILTYMFFRLFKRIRLVKYIPGLIFILISILSFYKGKTATEGFLDIANFLFSLIFAVAAITNFLFSLFLDHKYKV
;
A
#
# COMPACT_ATOMS: atom_id res chain seq x y z
N MET A 1 -19.66 2.03 -7.37
CA MET A 1 -18.44 1.44 -7.97
C MET A 1 -17.39 2.49 -8.34
N GLY A 2 -17.71 3.51 -9.14
CA GLY A 2 -16.71 4.52 -9.58
C GLY A 2 -15.88 5.13 -8.44
N ARG A 3 -16.53 5.61 -7.37
CA ARG A 3 -15.85 6.23 -6.22
C ARG A 3 -14.85 5.32 -5.50
N PHE A 4 -15.16 4.03 -5.38
CA PHE A 4 -14.26 3.06 -4.72
C PHE A 4 -13.05 2.73 -5.59
N LEU A 5 -13.26 2.58 -6.90
CA LEU A 5 -12.19 2.46 -7.88
C LEU A 5 -11.28 3.69 -7.87
N THR A 6 -11.85 4.89 -7.79
CA THR A 6 -11.07 6.13 -7.67
C THR A 6 -10.19 6.13 -6.42
N LEU A 7 -10.70 5.65 -5.27
CA LEU A 7 -9.91 5.54 -4.05
C LEU A 7 -8.75 4.55 -4.21
N ILE A 8 -8.99 3.38 -4.79
CA ILE A 8 -7.92 2.40 -5.05
C ILE A 8 -6.84 3.02 -5.94
N VAL A 9 -7.22 3.62 -7.08
CA VAL A 9 -6.27 4.24 -8.01
C VAL A 9 -5.51 5.39 -7.34
N ALA A 10 -6.18 6.24 -6.57
CA ALA A 10 -5.55 7.32 -5.84
C ALA A 10 -4.53 6.81 -4.81
N THR A 11 -4.90 5.80 -4.01
CA THR A 11 -3.97 5.22 -3.03
C THR A 11 -2.80 4.49 -3.67
N SER A 12 -3.00 3.80 -4.79
CA SER A 12 -1.93 3.20 -5.59
C SER A 12 -0.97 4.27 -6.16
N LEU A 13 -1.49 5.39 -6.66
CA LEU A 13 -0.67 6.52 -7.12
C LEU A 13 0.15 7.11 -5.98
N ILE A 14 -0.47 7.37 -4.82
CA ILE A 14 0.22 7.87 -3.63
C ILE A 14 1.31 6.89 -3.19
N SER A 15 1.01 5.59 -3.19
CA SER A 15 1.98 4.54 -2.87
C SER A 15 3.19 4.57 -3.81
N ALA A 16 2.96 4.67 -5.13
CA ALA A 16 4.04 4.74 -6.12
C ALA A 16 4.88 6.02 -5.98
N ILE A 17 4.24 7.16 -5.72
CA ILE A 17 4.92 8.44 -5.46
C ILE A 17 5.82 8.31 -4.22
N LEU A 18 5.31 7.73 -3.13
CA LEU A 18 6.09 7.50 -1.91
C LEU A 18 7.28 6.57 -2.18
N THR A 19 7.07 5.46 -2.89
CA THR A 19 8.18 4.56 -3.29
C THR A 19 9.24 5.30 -4.09
N TYR A 20 8.84 6.13 -5.05
CA TYR A 20 9.77 6.92 -5.85
C TYR A 20 10.54 7.94 -5.01
N MET A 21 9.85 8.64 -4.10
CA MET A 21 10.49 9.58 -3.18
C MET A 21 11.53 8.88 -2.30
N PHE A 22 11.18 7.73 -1.72
CA PHE A 22 12.09 6.94 -0.89
C PHE A 22 13.29 6.44 -1.69
N PHE A 23 13.07 5.95 -2.91
CA PHE A 23 14.14 5.54 -3.83
C PHE A 23 15.09 6.70 -4.15
N ARG A 24 14.57 7.91 -4.39
CA ARG A 24 15.38 9.09 -4.73
C ARG A 24 16.14 9.66 -3.52
N LEU A 25 15.53 9.65 -2.34
CA LEU A 25 16.13 10.18 -1.10
C LEU A 25 17.23 9.25 -0.57
N PHE A 26 17.00 7.93 -0.58
CA PHE A 26 17.90 6.94 0.02
C PHE A 26 18.71 6.17 -1.01
N LYS A 27 19.44 6.89 -1.89
CA LYS A 27 20.26 6.27 -2.96
C LYS A 27 21.29 5.26 -2.45
N ARG A 28 21.72 5.38 -1.20
CA ARG A 28 22.74 4.52 -0.56
C ARG A 28 22.15 3.23 0.00
N ILE A 29 20.90 3.25 0.46
CA ILE A 29 20.25 2.10 1.10
C ILE A 29 19.02 1.73 0.26
N ARG A 30 19.24 0.82 -0.68
CA ARG A 30 18.26 0.46 -1.73
C ARG A 30 17.03 -0.26 -1.19
N LEU A 31 17.12 -0.85 0.01
CA LEU A 31 16.02 -1.54 0.68
C LEU A 31 14.95 -0.61 1.25
N VAL A 32 15.26 0.68 1.46
CA VAL A 32 14.35 1.62 2.15
C VAL A 32 13.07 1.88 1.33
N LYS A 33 13.12 1.71 0.00
CA LYS A 33 11.93 1.84 -0.86
C LYS A 33 10.84 0.80 -0.63
N TYR A 34 11.18 -0.33 0.02
CA TYR A 34 10.21 -1.37 0.40
C TYR A 34 9.49 -1.06 1.73
N ILE A 35 10.01 -0.11 2.52
CA ILE A 35 9.44 0.26 3.82
C ILE A 35 8.00 0.76 3.68
N PRO A 36 7.65 1.66 2.74
CA PRO A 36 6.26 2.09 2.56
C PRO A 36 5.34 0.91 2.23
N GLY A 37 5.79 -0.04 1.39
CA GLY A 37 5.04 -1.25 1.07
C GLY A 37 4.79 -2.13 2.30
N LEU A 38 5.80 -2.33 3.15
CA LEU A 38 5.67 -3.07 4.41
C LEU A 38 4.68 -2.39 5.38
N ILE A 39 4.71 -1.06 5.47
CA ILE A 39 3.75 -0.30 6.29
C ILE A 39 2.32 -0.51 5.76
N PHE A 40 2.10 -0.46 4.45
CA PHE A 40 0.78 -0.72 3.87
C PHE A 40 0.30 -2.14 4.11
N ILE A 41 1.19 -3.15 4.07
CA ILE A 41 0.84 -4.53 4.45
C ILE A 41 0.41 -4.58 5.92
N LEU A 42 1.16 -3.97 6.83
CA LEU A 42 0.83 -3.98 8.25
C LEU A 42 -0.54 -3.32 8.50
N ILE A 43 -0.81 -2.17 7.87
CA ILE A 43 -2.10 -1.50 7.98
C ILE A 43 -3.22 -2.39 7.42
N SER A 44 -3.00 -3.03 6.27
CA SER A 44 -3.96 -3.97 5.68
C SER A 44 -4.32 -5.09 6.64
N ILE A 45 -3.31 -5.73 7.27
CA ILE A 45 -3.51 -6.82 8.22
C ILE A 45 -4.26 -6.33 9.46
N LEU A 46 -3.87 -5.16 9.99
CA LEU A 46 -4.52 -4.58 11.16
C LEU A 46 -5.99 -4.22 10.88
N SER A 47 -6.29 -3.62 9.73
CA SER A 47 -7.66 -3.33 9.31
C SER A 47 -8.48 -4.60 9.12
N PHE A 48 -7.89 -5.64 8.53
CA PHE A 48 -8.55 -6.95 8.39
C PHE A 48 -8.86 -7.59 9.75
N TYR A 49 -7.91 -7.53 10.70
CA TYR A 49 -8.13 -8.03 12.06
C TYR A 49 -9.22 -7.25 12.78
N LYS A 50 -9.19 -5.91 12.70
CA LYS A 50 -10.22 -5.05 13.30
C LYS A 50 -11.62 -5.34 12.75
N GLY A 51 -11.75 -5.61 11.46
CA GLY A 51 -13.02 -5.98 10.83
C GLY A 51 -13.52 -7.39 11.17
N LYS A 52 -12.72 -8.22 11.85
CA LYS A 52 -13.19 -9.50 12.43
C LYS A 52 -13.63 -9.37 13.88
N THR A 53 -13.13 -8.35 14.58
CA THR A 53 -13.38 -8.15 16.01
C THR A 53 -14.43 -7.09 16.30
N ALA A 54 -14.87 -6.33 15.31
CA ALA A 54 -15.89 -5.31 15.53
C ALA A 54 -17.27 -5.98 15.64
N THR A 55 -18.10 -5.38 16.50
CA THR A 55 -19.47 -5.81 16.79
C THR A 55 -20.48 -4.92 16.06
N GLU A 56 -20.02 -3.86 15.41
CA GLU A 56 -20.83 -2.93 14.64
C GLU A 56 -20.74 -3.26 13.14
N GLY A 57 -21.82 -3.81 12.57
CA GLY A 57 -21.79 -4.38 11.22
C GLY A 57 -21.37 -3.42 10.10
N PHE A 58 -21.53 -2.10 10.25
CA PHE A 58 -21.03 -1.14 9.26
C PHE A 58 -19.51 -0.91 9.37
N LEU A 59 -18.98 -0.91 10.60
CA LEU A 59 -17.55 -0.71 10.86
C LEU A 59 -16.72 -1.90 10.33
N ASP A 60 -17.26 -3.11 10.40
CA ASP A 60 -16.65 -4.31 9.83
C ASP A 60 -16.45 -4.19 8.32
N ILE A 61 -17.50 -3.76 7.61
CA ILE A 61 -17.46 -3.59 6.16
C ILE A 61 -16.46 -2.49 5.79
N ALA A 62 -16.44 -1.38 6.53
CA ALA A 62 -15.47 -0.31 6.31
C ALA A 62 -14.02 -0.79 6.52
N ASN A 63 -13.76 -1.49 7.63
CA ASN A 63 -12.43 -2.04 7.93
C ASN A 63 -11.98 -3.07 6.89
N PHE A 64 -12.89 -3.92 6.42
CA PHE A 64 -12.61 -4.86 5.35
C PHE A 64 -12.27 -4.14 4.03
N LEU A 65 -13.04 -3.12 3.64
CA LEU A 65 -12.76 -2.30 2.47
C LEU A 65 -11.40 -1.58 2.57
N PHE A 66 -11.07 -1.03 3.74
CA PHE A 66 -9.75 -0.44 3.98
C PHE A 66 -8.64 -1.48 3.85
N SER A 67 -8.83 -2.70 4.36
CA SER A 67 -7.84 -3.77 4.20
C SER A 67 -7.57 -4.04 2.73
N LEU A 68 -8.60 -4.09 1.88
CA LEU A 68 -8.44 -4.30 0.44
C LEU A 68 -7.70 -3.15 -0.23
N ILE A 69 -8.04 -1.90 0.09
CA ILE A 69 -7.38 -0.72 -0.48
C ILE A 69 -5.88 -0.73 -0.13
N PHE A 70 -5.53 -0.96 1.13
CA PHE A 70 -4.13 -0.99 1.55
C PHE A 70 -3.37 -2.21 1.03
N ALA A 71 -4.03 -3.36 0.86
CA ALA A 71 -3.44 -4.52 0.20
C ALA A 71 -3.05 -4.21 -1.25
N VAL A 72 -3.94 -3.57 -2.02
CA VAL A 72 -3.64 -3.17 -3.41
C VAL A 72 -2.53 -2.12 -3.45
N ALA A 73 -2.55 -1.14 -2.54
CA ALA A 73 -1.50 -0.13 -2.42
C ALA A 73 -0.12 -0.75 -2.10
N ALA A 74 -0.09 -1.77 -1.23
CA ALA A 74 1.11 -2.54 -0.93
C ALA A 74 1.63 -3.30 -2.16
N ILE A 75 0.78 -4.08 -2.84
CA ILE A 75 1.17 -4.82 -4.05
C ILE A 75 1.73 -3.85 -5.10
N THR A 76 1.06 -2.72 -5.32
CA THR A 76 1.53 -1.66 -6.22
C THR A 76 2.92 -1.17 -5.82
N ASN A 77 3.15 -0.97 -4.52
CA ASN A 77 4.43 -0.54 -3.97
C ASN A 77 5.57 -1.53 -4.30
N PHE A 78 5.34 -2.82 -4.07
CA PHE A 78 6.32 -3.88 -4.32
C PHE A 78 6.61 -4.00 -5.82
N LEU A 79 5.57 -4.04 -6.66
CA LEU A 79 5.73 -4.08 -8.10
C LEU A 79 6.51 -2.88 -8.63
N PHE A 80 6.20 -1.68 -8.14
CA PHE A 80 6.91 -0.47 -8.56
C PHE A 80 8.35 -0.43 -8.04
N SER A 81 8.60 -0.91 -6.82
CA SER A 81 9.94 -1.06 -6.25
C SER A 81 10.80 -2.01 -7.08
N LEU A 82 10.24 -3.16 -7.49
CA LEU A 82 10.89 -4.14 -8.36
C LEU A 82 11.14 -3.57 -9.75
N PHE A 83 10.19 -2.82 -10.31
CA PHE A 83 10.37 -2.12 -11.58
C PHE A 83 11.53 -1.13 -11.53
N LEU A 84 11.68 -0.39 -10.41
CA LEU A 84 12.82 0.51 -10.21
C LEU A 84 14.14 -0.26 -10.09
N ASP A 85 14.19 -1.41 -9.41
CA ASP A 85 15.40 -2.26 -9.40
C ASP A 85 15.78 -2.69 -10.81
N HIS A 86 14.81 -3.18 -11.58
CA HIS A 86 15.04 -3.64 -12.94
C HIS A 86 15.53 -2.51 -13.86
N LYS A 87 14.87 -1.34 -13.80
CA LYS A 87 15.19 -0.19 -14.64
C LYS A 87 16.57 0.41 -14.33
N TYR A 88 16.94 0.47 -13.05
CA TYR A 88 18.20 1.09 -12.64
C TYR A 88 19.35 0.07 -12.43
N LYS A 89 19.10 -1.24 -12.67
CA LYS A 89 20.04 -2.35 -12.39
C LYS A 89 20.59 -2.27 -10.96
N VAL A 90 19.69 -2.08 -10.02
CA VAL A 90 19.96 -1.81 -8.60
C VAL A 90 19.70 -3.05 -7.77
#